data_AF-A0AA40RYA7-F1
#
_entry.id   AF-A0AA40RYA7-F1
#
_cell.length_a   1.000
_cell.length_b   1.000
_cell.length_c   1.000
_cell.angle_alpha   90.00
_cell.angle_beta   90.00
_cell.angle_gamma   90.00
#
_symmetry.space_group_name_H-M   'P 1'
#
loop_
_entity.id
_entity.type
_entity.pdbx_description
1 polymer ?
#
loop_
_entity_poly.entity_id
_entity_poly.type
_entity_poly.pdbx_seq_one_letter_code
_entity_poly.pdbx_strand_id
1 'polypeptide(L)'
;MRRVLLAGLPALVLLAAFPARAESPEGVRHAAWQTCLDEAFSEQIRTTSRSFAATKAVSVCQDREDAYLGALAASPLLDGEDVARIRPALVARARDRLMGERRFSAL
;
A
#
# COMPACT_ATOMS: atom_id res chain seq x y z
N MET A 1 -44.54 -31.65 -33.87
CA MET A 1 -43.25 -30.98 -33.58
C MET A 1 -43.14 -30.83 -32.06
N ARG A 2 -42.17 -31.53 -31.45
CA ARG A 2 -42.10 -31.78 -30.00
C ARG A 2 -41.40 -30.59 -29.32
N ARG A 3 -42.13 -29.82 -28.50
CA ARG A 3 -41.57 -28.77 -27.63
C ARG A 3 -40.77 -29.45 -26.52
N VAL A 4 -39.44 -29.31 -26.56
CA VAL A 4 -38.54 -29.81 -25.52
C VAL A 4 -38.22 -28.66 -24.56
N LEU A 5 -38.90 -28.73 -23.42
CA LEU A 5 -38.50 -28.42 -22.04
C LEU A 5 -37.28 -27.50 -21.81
N LEU A 6 -37.59 -26.37 -21.15
CA LEU A 6 -37.00 -25.92 -19.89
C LEU A 6 -35.85 -26.80 -19.36
N ALA A 7 -34.64 -26.28 -19.44
CA ALA A 7 -33.54 -26.64 -18.56
C ALA A 7 -32.73 -25.36 -18.29
N GLY A 8 -33.23 -24.54 -17.36
CA GLY A 8 -32.43 -23.52 -16.71
C GLY A 8 -31.37 -24.22 -15.86
N LEU A 9 -30.11 -23.84 -16.05
CA LEU A 9 -28.94 -24.23 -15.27
C LEU A 9 -27.88 -23.14 -15.48
N PRO A 10 -27.09 -22.83 -14.45
CA PRO A 10 -27.33 -21.70 -13.57
C PRO A 10 -26.31 -20.59 -13.80
N ALA A 11 -26.52 -19.47 -13.10
CA ALA A 11 -25.59 -18.35 -12.99
C ALA A 11 -24.14 -18.84 -12.89
N LEU A 12 -23.39 -18.63 -13.97
CA LEU A 12 -21.93 -18.64 -13.95
C LEU A 12 -21.53 -17.53 -13.00
N VAL A 13 -21.23 -17.94 -11.77
CA VAL A 13 -20.56 -17.15 -10.74
C VAL A 13 -19.38 -16.47 -11.42
N LEU A 14 -19.51 -15.16 -11.63
CA LEU A 14 -18.37 -14.27 -11.81
C LEU A 14 -17.55 -14.38 -10.52
N LEU A 15 -16.71 -15.42 -10.45
CA LEU A 15 -15.53 -15.42 -9.61
C LEU A 15 -14.71 -14.25 -10.12
N ALA A 16 -14.88 -13.12 -9.44
CA ALA A 16 -14.03 -11.96 -9.56
C ALA A 16 -12.60 -12.47 -9.63
N ALA A 17 -11.98 -12.28 -10.78
CA ALA A 17 -10.55 -12.43 -10.97
C ALA A 17 -9.88 -11.34 -10.12
N PHE A 18 -9.86 -11.54 -8.80
CA PHE A 18 -8.86 -10.92 -7.96
C PHE A 18 -7.54 -11.49 -8.50
N PRO A 19 -6.66 -10.66 -9.07
CA PRO A 19 -5.35 -11.16 -9.44
C PRO A 19 -4.76 -11.68 -8.13
N ALA A 20 -4.55 -12.99 -8.06
CA ALA A 20 -3.69 -13.59 -7.07
C ALA A 20 -2.29 -13.06 -7.36
N ARG A 21 -2.02 -11.82 -6.92
CA ARG A 21 -0.68 -11.28 -6.90
C ARG A 21 0.08 -12.24 -6.00
N ALA A 22 1.06 -12.93 -6.57
CA ALA A 22 2.05 -13.62 -5.76
C ALA A 22 2.56 -12.58 -4.75
N GLU A 23 2.28 -12.81 -3.47
CA GLU A 23 2.69 -11.90 -2.40
C GLU A 23 4.20 -11.93 -2.35
N SER A 24 4.80 -10.89 -2.93
CA SER A 24 6.23 -10.74 -2.87
C SER A 24 6.63 -10.27 -1.47
N PRO A 25 7.80 -10.68 -0.97
CA PRO A 25 8.29 -10.29 0.36
C PRO A 25 8.35 -8.76 0.54
N GLU A 26 8.58 -8.01 -0.53
CA GLU A 26 8.51 -6.55 -0.54
C GLU A 26 7.06 -6.04 -0.49
N GLY A 27 6.11 -6.70 -1.17
CA GLY A 27 4.69 -6.35 -1.13
C GLY A 27 4.08 -6.49 0.27
N VAL A 28 4.41 -7.59 0.97
CA VAL A 28 3.96 -7.82 2.36
C VAL A 28 4.52 -6.76 3.31
N ARG A 29 5.81 -6.42 3.17
CA ARG A 29 6.45 -5.38 4.01
C ARG A 29 5.93 -4.00 3.68
N HIS A 30 5.67 -3.70 2.41
CA HIS A 30 5.04 -2.45 2.00
C HIS A 30 3.65 -2.32 2.64
N ALA A 31 2.82 -3.37 2.58
CA ALA A 31 1.50 -3.36 3.20
C ALA A 31 1.59 -3.14 4.72
N ALA A 32 2.49 -3.86 5.41
CA ALA A 32 2.71 -3.69 6.84
C ALA A 32 3.14 -2.26 7.22
N TRP A 33 3.97 -1.62 6.40
CA TRP A 33 4.35 -0.22 6.59
C TRP A 33 3.17 0.73 6.37
N GLN A 34 2.35 0.53 5.33
CA GLN A 34 1.15 1.35 5.09
C GLN A 34 0.12 1.22 6.21
N THR A 35 -0.12 0.00 6.69
CA THR A 35 -1.01 -0.24 7.84
C THR A 35 -0.52 0.50 9.09
N CYS A 36 0.78 0.43 9.40
CA CYS A 36 1.34 1.19 10.52
C CYS A 36 1.10 2.70 10.37
N LEU A 37 1.34 3.25 9.17
CA LEU A 37 1.13 4.68 8.92
C LEU A 37 -0.33 5.10 9.14
N ASP A 38 -1.27 4.30 8.64
CA ASP A 38 -2.71 4.59 8.78
C ASP A 38 -3.15 4.50 10.24
N GLU A 39 -2.71 3.48 10.97
CA GLU A 39 -3.00 3.31 12.40
C GLU A 39 -2.42 4.47 13.23
N ALA A 40 -1.11 4.74 13.11
CA ALA A 40 -0.44 5.80 13.85
C ALA A 40 -1.02 7.19 13.52
N PHE A 41 -1.36 7.44 12.25
CA PHE A 41 -2.01 8.68 11.86
C PHE A 41 -3.42 8.80 12.47
N SER A 42 -4.22 7.73 12.41
CA SER A 42 -5.58 7.70 12.98
C SER A 42 -5.59 7.93 14.49
N GLU A 43 -4.52 7.53 15.17
CA GLU A 43 -4.31 7.79 16.59
C GLU A 43 -4.05 9.28 16.85
N GLN A 44 -3.09 9.86 16.14
CA GLN A 44 -2.60 11.21 16.40
C GLN A 44 -3.55 12.30 15.91
N ILE A 45 -4.29 12.07 14.82
CA ILE A 45 -5.19 13.07 14.23
C ILE A 45 -6.35 13.44 15.15
N ARG A 46 -6.63 12.63 16.18
CA ARG A 46 -7.68 12.91 17.17
C ARG A 46 -7.35 14.08 18.10
N THR A 47 -6.07 14.38 18.30
CA THR A 47 -5.61 15.34 19.32
C THR A 47 -4.62 16.38 18.79
N THR A 48 -4.18 16.26 17.54
CA THR A 48 -3.14 17.12 16.97
C THR A 48 -3.49 17.61 15.57
N SER A 49 -2.69 18.53 15.01
CA SER A 49 -2.87 18.97 13.63
C SER A 49 -2.55 17.85 12.64
N ARG A 50 -3.13 17.93 11.44
CA ARG A 50 -2.89 16.94 10.38
C ARG A 50 -1.43 16.81 9.97
N SER A 51 -0.73 17.93 9.82
CA SER A 51 0.70 17.95 9.46
C SER A 51 1.56 17.31 10.53
N PHE A 52 1.25 17.56 11.81
CA PHE A 52 1.92 16.93 12.94
C PHE A 52 1.64 15.43 12.98
N ALA A 53 0.37 15.02 12.87
CA ALA A 53 -0.02 13.61 12.86
C ALA A 53 0.67 12.82 11.74
N ALA A 54 0.76 13.40 10.52
CA ALA A 54 1.43 12.76 9.38
C ALA A 54 2.94 12.62 9.61
N THR A 55 3.59 13.67 10.13
CA THR A 55 5.02 13.62 10.49
C THR A 55 5.29 12.61 11.59
N LYS A 56 4.43 12.57 12.61
CA LYS A 56 4.55 11.66 13.74
C LYS A 56 4.35 10.21 13.31
N ALA A 57 3.36 9.92 12.46
CA ALA A 57 3.12 8.58 11.92
C ALA A 57 4.35 8.01 11.19
N VAL A 58 5.01 8.82 10.33
CA VAL A 58 6.26 8.42 9.67
C VAL A 58 7.33 8.06 10.71
N SER A 59 7.54 8.92 11.72
CA SER A 59 8.57 8.67 12.74
C SER A 59 8.29 7.42 13.59
N VAL A 60 7.01 7.10 13.87
CA VAL A 60 6.60 5.93 14.65
C VAL A 60 6.81 4.65 13.85
N CYS A 61 6.65 4.71 12.53
CA CYS A 61 6.69 3.54 11.65
C CYS A 61 8.06 3.30 10.99
N GLN A 62 9.13 3.92 11.50
CA GLN A 62 10.48 3.85 10.92
C GLN A 62 11.01 2.41 10.81
N ASP A 63 10.81 1.57 11.82
CA ASP A 63 11.28 0.17 11.78
C ASP A 63 10.63 -0.65 10.64
N ARG A 64 9.37 -0.35 10.32
CA ARG A 64 8.64 -1.00 9.22
C ARG A 64 9.05 -0.45 7.86
N GLU A 65 9.37 0.84 7.79
CA GLU A 65 10.01 1.45 6.62
C GLU A 65 11.36 0.79 6.33
N ASP A 66 12.22 0.67 7.34
CA ASP A 66 13.54 0.04 7.21
C ASP A 66 13.45 -1.41 6.76
N ALA A 67 12.50 -2.18 7.29
CA ALA A 67 12.26 -3.54 6.85
C ALA A 67 11.82 -3.61 5.37
N TYR A 68 10.91 -2.72 4.95
CA TYR A 68 10.46 -2.63 3.55
C TYR A 68 11.61 -2.28 2.61
N LEU A 69 12.37 -1.23 2.95
CA LEU A 69 13.52 -0.78 2.17
C LEU A 69 14.65 -1.82 2.12
N GLY A 70 14.87 -2.56 3.21
CA GLY A 70 15.82 -3.67 3.25
C GLY A 70 15.42 -4.82 2.31
N ALA A 71 14.12 -5.09 2.17
CA ALA A 71 13.64 -6.07 1.19
C ALA A 71 13.79 -5.58 -0.26
N LEU A 72 13.65 -4.28 -0.51
CA LEU A 72 13.94 -3.69 -1.83
C LEU A 72 15.42 -3.78 -2.17
N ALA A 73 16.31 -3.50 -1.22
CA ALA A 73 17.77 -3.59 -1.41
C ALA A 73 18.27 -5.03 -1.60
N ALA A 74 17.48 -6.03 -1.20
CA ALA A 74 17.77 -7.44 -1.50
C ALA A 74 17.41 -7.83 -2.95
N SER A 75 16.69 -6.97 -3.68
CA SER A 75 16.40 -7.16 -5.09
C SER A 75 17.62 -6.81 -5.95
N PRO A 76 17.94 -7.58 -7.00
CA PRO A 76 19.06 -7.28 -7.91
C PRO A 76 18.94 -5.92 -8.66
N LEU A 77 17.78 -5.28 -8.58
CA LEU A 77 17.46 -4.05 -9.30
C LEU A 77 17.80 -2.77 -8.51
N LEU A 78 17.95 -2.85 -7.19
CA LEU A 78 18.19 -1.70 -6.32
C LEU A 78 19.26 -2.05 -5.31
N ASP A 79 20.30 -1.22 -5.22
CA ASP A 79 21.28 -1.33 -4.15
C ASP A 79 20.94 -0.42 -2.95
N GLY A 80 21.77 -0.48 -1.90
CA GLY A 80 21.57 0.32 -0.69
C GLY A 80 21.67 1.84 -0.92
N GLU A 81 22.46 2.27 -1.91
CA GLU A 81 22.62 3.69 -2.26
C GLU A 81 21.39 4.20 -3.00
N ASP A 82 20.85 3.42 -3.93
CA ASP A 82 19.59 3.73 -4.60
C ASP A 82 18.44 3.83 -3.58
N VAL A 83 18.38 2.90 -2.63
CA VAL A 83 17.42 2.93 -1.53
C VAL A 83 17.56 4.18 -0.66
N ALA A 84 18.80 4.56 -0.31
CA ALA A 84 19.07 5.78 0.46
C ALA A 84 18.63 7.05 -0.30
N ARG A 85 18.83 7.08 -1.62
CA ARG A 85 18.41 8.18 -2.50
C ARG A 85 16.90 8.32 -2.63
N ILE A 86 16.16 7.21 -2.75
CA ILE A 86 14.70 7.26 -2.91
C ILE A 86 13.94 7.49 -1.59
N ARG A 87 14.55 7.13 -0.45
CA ARG A 87 13.90 7.19 0.87
C ARG A 87 13.23 8.55 1.18
N PRO A 88 13.88 9.71 1.00
CA PRO A 88 13.25 11.00 1.30
C PRO A 88 12.00 11.27 0.46
N ALA A 89 12.03 10.90 -0.83
CA ALA A 89 10.90 11.07 -1.73
C ALA A 89 9.74 10.12 -1.39
N LEU A 90 10.07 8.88 -1.01
CA LEU A 90 9.11 7.88 -0.53
C LEU A 90 8.38 8.38 0.73
N VAL A 91 9.14 8.86 1.71
CA VAL A 91 8.61 9.41 2.96
C VAL A 91 7.74 10.65 2.71
N ALA A 92 8.18 11.56 1.84
CA ALA A 92 7.38 12.72 1.46
C ALA A 92 6.04 12.31 0.85
N ARG A 93 6.05 11.36 -0.10
CA ARG A 93 4.82 10.86 -0.74
C ARG A 93 3.87 10.19 0.26
N ALA A 94 4.40 9.42 1.21
CA ALA A 94 3.61 8.81 2.27
C ALA A 94 2.94 9.87 3.16
N ARG A 95 3.69 10.93 3.52
CA ARG A 95 3.16 12.05 4.30
C ARG A 95 2.09 12.82 3.53
N ASP A 96 2.32 13.13 2.26
CA ASP A 96 1.36 13.83 1.39
C ASP A 96 0.05 13.03 1.26
N ARG A 97 0.14 11.70 1.11
CA ARG A 97 -1.02 10.79 1.14
C ARG A 97 -1.82 10.96 2.43
N LEU A 98 -1.17 10.91 3.59
CA LEU A 98 -1.82 11.06 4.91
C LEU A 98 -2.42 12.45 5.09
N MET A 99 -1.81 13.49 4.52
CA MET A 99 -2.34 14.85 4.54
C MET A 99 -3.59 15.02 3.65
N GLY A 100 -3.90 14.03 2.80
CA GLY A 100 -4.93 14.12 1.78
C GLY A 100 -4.48 14.90 0.54
N GLU A 101 -3.20 15.25 0.48
CA GLU A 101 -2.55 15.90 -0.65
C GLU A 101 -2.22 14.82 -1.69
N ARG A 102 -3.26 14.25 -2.31
CA ARG A 102 -3.07 13.53 -3.57
C ARG A 102 -2.72 14.58 -4.61
N ARG A 103 -1.44 14.93 -4.71
CA ARG A 103 -0.90 15.58 -5.91
C ARG A 103 -1.20 14.60 -7.02
N PHE A 104 -2.21 14.90 -7.82
CA PHE A 104 -2.55 14.15 -9.01
C PHE A 104 -1.26 14.01 -9.81
N SER A 105 -0.66 12.82 -9.85
CA SER A 105 0.25 12.44 -10.92
C SER A 105 -0.60 12.29 -12.17
N ALA A 106 -1.09 13.41 -12.69
CA ALA A 106 -1.31 13.57 -14.11
C ALA A 106 0.06 13.91 -14.66
N LEU A 107 0.71 12.90 -15.25
CA LEU A 107 1.70 12.95 -16.32
C LEU A 107 2.15 11.50 -16.57
#